data_AF-A0A920NNN6-F1
#
_entry.id   AF-A0A920NNN6-F1
#
_cell.length_a   1.000
_cell.length_b   1.000
_cell.length_c   1.000
_cell.angle_alpha   90.00
_cell.angle_beta   90.00
_cell.angle_gamma   90.00
#
_symmetry.space_group_name_H-M   'P 1'
#
loop_
_entity.id
_entity.type
_entity.pdbx_description
1 polymer ?
#
loop_
_entity_poly.entity_id
_entity_poly.type
_entity_poly.pdbx_seq_one_letter_code
_entity_poly.pdbx_strand_id
1 'polypeptide(L)'
;MQCTGISDAGIYVGQSKDIVVRNNIAYGNVTGIEIENSVNALVENNEVYDNAGGILVFLLPNNPSKVSINCKIINNYIYNNNHVNFGEPGSIVSNVPQGTGLMVMAGDRLK
;
A
#
# COMPACT_ATOMS: atom_id res chain seq x y z
N MET A 1 13.53 -3.72 5.72
CA MET A 1 13.40 -5.21 5.75
C MET A 1 12.88 -5.71 4.40
N GLN A 2 12.81 -7.02 4.17
CA GLN A 2 12.24 -7.61 2.95
C GLN A 2 10.90 -8.30 3.25
N CYS A 3 9.85 -8.05 2.45
CA CYS A 3 8.52 -8.66 2.59
C CYS A 3 8.03 -9.24 1.25
N THR A 4 7.66 -10.53 1.22
CA THR A 4 7.28 -11.22 -0.02
C THR A 4 6.28 -12.37 0.18
N GLY A 5 5.54 -12.72 -0.89
CA GLY A 5 4.64 -13.86 -0.94
C GLY A 5 3.32 -13.69 -0.19
N ILE A 6 2.96 -12.46 0.18
CA ILE A 6 1.77 -12.16 0.99
C ILE A 6 0.56 -11.95 0.08
N SER A 7 -0.54 -12.64 0.36
CA SER A 7 -1.81 -12.57 -0.38
C SER A 7 -2.63 -11.31 -0.07
N ASP A 8 -2.07 -10.41 0.71
CA ASP A 8 -2.61 -9.10 1.04
C ASP A 8 -1.49 -8.06 0.84
N ALA A 9 -1.10 -7.30 1.86
CA ALA A 9 0.02 -6.39 1.78
C ALA A 9 1.32 -6.96 2.37
N GLY A 10 2.44 -6.79 1.66
CA GLY A 10 3.77 -7.09 2.18
C GLY A 10 4.12 -6.23 3.41
N ILE A 11 3.72 -4.96 3.38
CA ILE A 11 3.77 -4.06 4.54
C ILE A 11 2.40 -3.41 4.69
N TYR A 12 1.70 -3.71 5.79
CA TYR A 12 0.41 -3.13 6.13
C TYR A 12 0.55 -2.17 7.32
N VAL A 13 0.02 -0.95 7.17
CA VAL A 13 -0.20 -0.04 8.30
C VAL A 13 -1.60 0.53 8.23
N GLY A 14 -2.45 0.10 9.16
CA GLY A 14 -3.85 0.49 9.26
C GLY A 14 -4.15 1.33 10.51
N GLN A 15 -5.09 2.26 10.37
CA GLN A 15 -5.76 2.93 11.49
C GLN A 15 -4.81 3.59 12.50
N SER A 16 -3.68 4.09 11.99
CA SER A 16 -2.55 4.55 12.80
C SER A 16 -2.25 6.03 12.55
N LYS A 17 -1.37 6.60 13.37
CA LYS A 17 -0.93 8.00 13.27
C LYS A 17 0.59 8.11 13.36
N ASP A 18 1.13 9.14 12.72
CA ASP A 18 2.55 9.51 12.78
C ASP A 18 3.46 8.33 12.37
N ILE A 19 3.21 7.85 11.16
CA ILE A 19 3.76 6.61 10.61
C ILE A 19 4.98 6.92 9.77
N VAL A 20 6.01 6.07 9.88
CA VAL A 20 7.16 6.07 8.97
C VAL A 20 7.39 4.67 8.42
N VAL A 21 7.27 4.52 7.10
CA VAL A 21 7.62 3.31 6.36
C VAL A 21 8.78 3.66 5.42
N ARG A 22 9.99 3.20 5.76
CA ARG A 22 11.19 3.56 5.00
C ARG A 22 12.22 2.46 4.89
N ASN A 23 13.00 2.50 3.81
CA ASN A 23 14.13 1.61 3.56
C ASN A 23 13.74 0.12 3.58
N ASN A 24 12.61 -0.21 2.96
CA ASN A 24 12.12 -1.58 2.81
C ASN A 24 12.14 -2.02 1.35
N ILE A 25 12.11 -3.34 1.18
CA ILE A 25 11.92 -4.00 -0.11
C ILE A 25 10.64 -4.83 0.00
N ALA A 26 9.66 -4.57 -0.86
CA ALA A 26 8.39 -5.29 -0.89
C ALA A 26 8.11 -5.83 -2.30
N TYR A 27 8.08 -7.15 -2.45
CA TYR A 27 7.94 -7.79 -3.77
C TYR A 27 7.19 -9.11 -3.75
N GLY A 28 6.59 -9.53 -4.87
CA GLY A 28 5.89 -10.81 -4.96
C GLY A 28 4.63 -10.89 -4.09
N ASN A 29 4.03 -9.75 -3.73
CA ASN A 29 2.80 -9.68 -2.94
C ASN A 29 1.61 -9.30 -3.81
N VAL A 30 0.40 -9.35 -3.26
CA VAL A 30 -0.74 -8.67 -3.90
C VAL A 30 -0.53 -7.16 -3.84
N THR A 31 -0.32 -6.62 -2.64
CA THR A 31 0.01 -5.22 -2.43
C THR A 31 1.42 -5.11 -1.86
N GLY A 32 2.27 -4.24 -2.41
CA GLY A 32 3.60 -4.02 -1.86
C GLY A 32 3.54 -3.34 -0.48
N ILE A 33 3.01 -2.11 -0.45
CA ILE A 33 2.83 -1.33 0.78
C ILE A 33 1.41 -0.77 0.83
N GLU A 34 0.74 -0.94 1.96
CA GLU A 34 -0.59 -0.42 2.21
C GLU A 34 -0.62 0.54 3.40
N ILE A 35 -1.22 1.72 3.18
CA ILE A 35 -1.56 2.70 4.21
C ILE A 35 -3.09 2.83 4.25
N GLU A 36 -3.70 2.26 5.27
CA GLU A 36 -5.16 2.19 5.40
C GLU A 36 -5.65 3.09 6.53
N ASN A 37 -6.63 3.96 6.27
CA ASN A 37 -7.36 4.75 7.27
C ASN A 37 -6.47 5.45 8.31
N SER A 38 -5.34 6.01 7.85
CA SER A 38 -4.26 6.52 8.69
C SER A 38 -3.99 8.01 8.51
N VAL A 39 -3.35 8.62 9.51
CA VAL A 39 -3.06 10.06 9.54
C VAL A 39 -1.55 10.29 9.62
N ASN A 40 -1.02 11.21 8.81
CA ASN A 40 0.39 11.59 8.82
C ASN A 40 1.32 10.40 8.57
N ALA A 41 1.25 9.80 7.38
CA ALA A 41 2.18 8.76 6.97
C ALA A 41 3.30 9.34 6.10
N LEU A 42 4.53 8.92 6.35
CA LEU A 42 5.67 9.11 5.47
C LEU A 42 6.12 7.75 4.95
N VAL A 43 5.91 7.53 3.65
CA VAL A 43 6.37 6.33 2.93
C VAL A 43 7.50 6.76 2.02
N GLU A 44 8.74 6.42 2.38
CA GLU A 44 9.92 6.94 1.66
C GLU A 44 11.03 5.92 1.41
N ASN A 45 11.75 6.07 0.30
CA ASN A 45 12.95 5.29 0.01
C ASN A 45 12.73 3.77 0.09
N ASN A 46 11.55 3.29 -0.28
CA ASN A 46 11.26 1.86 -0.40
C ASN A 46 11.42 1.41 -1.86
N GLU A 47 11.80 0.15 -2.03
CA GLU A 47 11.84 -0.53 -3.32
C GLU A 47 10.65 -1.49 -3.40
N VAL A 48 9.72 -1.23 -4.32
CA VAL A 48 8.42 -1.90 -4.38
C VAL A 48 8.18 -2.43 -5.78
N TYR A 49 8.39 -3.73 -5.98
CA TYR A 49 8.40 -4.31 -7.31
C TYR A 49 7.78 -5.69 -7.40
N ASP A 50 7.36 -6.11 -8.59
CA ASP A 50 6.83 -7.47 -8.82
C ASP A 50 5.70 -7.86 -7.86
N ASN A 51 4.91 -6.89 -7.40
CA ASN A 51 3.63 -7.13 -6.72
C ASN A 51 2.50 -7.08 -7.76
N ALA A 52 1.24 -7.36 -7.38
CA ALA A 52 0.11 -7.04 -8.26
C ALA A 52 -0.19 -5.53 -8.26
N GLY A 53 -0.04 -4.89 -7.10
CA GLY A 53 -0.08 -3.46 -6.89
C GLY A 53 1.09 -2.98 -6.01
N GLY A 54 1.68 -1.84 -6.35
CA GLY A 54 2.84 -1.29 -5.64
C GLY A 54 2.46 -0.69 -4.28
N ILE A 55 2.14 0.60 -4.26
CA ILE A 55 1.77 1.32 -3.02
C ILE A 55 0.31 1.73 -3.08
N LEU A 56 -0.42 1.46 -1.99
CA LEU A 56 -1.85 1.69 -1.88
C LEU A 56 -2.13 2.59 -0.66
N VAL A 57 -2.92 3.64 -0.86
CA VAL A 57 -3.37 4.53 0.22
C VAL A 57 -4.88 4.65 0.21
N PHE A 58 -5.54 4.04 1.19
CA PHE A 58 -6.98 3.84 1.16
C PHE A 58 -7.70 4.37 2.39
N LEU A 59 -8.95 4.75 2.17
CA LEU A 59 -9.95 5.04 3.20
C LEU A 59 -11.15 4.10 3.00
N LEU A 60 -11.25 3.05 3.82
CA LEU A 60 -12.37 2.12 3.78
C LEU A 60 -13.51 2.53 4.73
N PRO A 61 -14.77 2.38 4.31
CA PRO A 61 -15.92 2.92 5.03
C PRO A 61 -16.28 2.13 6.30
N ASN A 62 -15.75 0.92 6.51
CA ASN A 62 -16.20 0.04 7.60
C ASN A 62 -15.25 0.00 8.81
N ASN A 63 -14.07 0.61 8.73
CA ASN A 63 -13.08 0.60 9.82
C ASN A 63 -13.39 1.64 10.92
N PRO A 64 -13.02 1.43 12.19
CA PRO A 64 -13.19 2.40 13.27
C PRO A 64 -12.70 3.81 12.93
N SER A 65 -11.48 3.93 12.38
CA SER A 65 -10.99 5.19 11.82
C SER A 65 -11.71 5.47 10.50
N LYS A 66 -12.23 6.69 10.31
CA LYS A 66 -12.84 7.17 9.06
C LYS A 66 -12.03 8.26 8.39
N VAL A 67 -10.73 8.32 8.67
CA VAL A 67 -9.83 9.38 8.21
C VAL A 67 -8.63 8.76 7.51
N SER A 68 -8.31 9.25 6.32
CA SER A 68 -7.04 9.00 5.65
C SER A 68 -6.52 10.33 5.14
N ILE A 69 -5.45 10.86 5.76
CA ILE A 69 -5.03 12.24 5.47
C ILE A 69 -3.54 12.46 5.66
N ASN A 70 -2.96 13.30 4.80
CA ASN A 70 -1.56 13.73 4.87
C ASN A 70 -0.57 12.55 4.79
N CYS A 71 -0.83 11.61 3.87
CA CYS A 71 0.16 10.61 3.45
C CYS A 71 1.14 11.25 2.45
N LYS A 72 2.43 10.99 2.63
CA LYS A 72 3.50 11.45 1.75
C LYS A 72 4.23 10.26 1.16
N ILE A 73 4.32 10.18 -0.17
CA ILE A 73 4.99 9.09 -0.88
C ILE A 73 6.19 9.67 -1.63
N ILE A 74 7.38 9.54 -1.05
CA ILE A 74 8.57 10.30 -1.48
C ILE A 74 9.70 9.33 -1.84
N ASN A 75 10.31 9.49 -3.02
CA ASN A 75 11.51 8.76 -3.42
C ASN A 75 11.40 7.21 -3.32
N ASN A 76 10.21 6.65 -3.51
CA ASN A 76 10.05 5.21 -3.61
C ASN A 76 10.34 4.76 -5.05
N TYR A 77 11.03 3.65 -5.20
CA TYR A 77 11.25 3.03 -6.51
C TYR A 77 10.19 1.95 -6.74
N ILE A 78 9.22 2.25 -7.60
CA ILE A 78 8.02 1.44 -7.81
C ILE A 78 7.98 0.98 -9.27
N TYR A 79 8.17 -0.31 -9.53
CA TYR A 79 8.34 -0.81 -10.89
C TYR A 79 7.90 -2.27 -11.04
N ASN A 80 7.58 -2.71 -12.26
CA ASN A 80 7.24 -4.10 -12.58
C ASN A 80 6.14 -4.74 -11.71
N ASN A 81 5.20 -3.97 -11.17
CA ASN A 81 4.10 -4.51 -10.34
C ASN A 81 3.01 -5.19 -11.19
N ASN A 82 3.39 -6.16 -12.03
CA ASN A 82 2.51 -6.92 -12.92
C ASN A 82 2.27 -8.36 -12.44
N HIS A 83 2.64 -8.69 -11.19
CA HIS A 83 2.44 -10.02 -10.67
C HIS A 83 0.95 -10.37 -10.68
N VAL A 84 0.63 -11.66 -10.85
CA VAL A 84 -0.75 -12.13 -10.77
C VAL A 84 -1.33 -11.71 -9.42
N ASN A 85 -2.54 -11.14 -9.42
CA ASN A 85 -3.27 -10.88 -8.19
C ASN A 85 -3.79 -12.22 -7.64
N PHE A 86 -3.27 -12.63 -6.48
CA PHE A 86 -3.64 -13.84 -5.75
C PHE A 86 -4.32 -13.52 -4.42
N GLY A 87 -4.97 -12.35 -4.33
CA GLY A 87 -5.68 -11.91 -3.14
C GLY A 87 -6.86 -12.81 -2.80
N GLU A 88 -7.18 -12.91 -1.52
CA GLU A 88 -8.32 -13.71 -1.07
C GLU A 88 -9.61 -13.20 -1.75
N PRO A 89 -10.39 -14.07 -2.42
CA PRO A 89 -11.60 -13.65 -3.12
C PRO A 89 -12.57 -12.89 -2.21
N GLY A 90 -12.94 -11.69 -2.60
CA GLY A 90 -13.84 -10.82 -1.84
C GLY A 90 -13.13 -9.83 -0.91
N SER A 91 -11.82 -9.94 -0.73
CA SER A 91 -11.01 -8.88 -0.13
C SER A 91 -10.96 -7.65 -1.04
N ILE A 92 -10.73 -6.47 -0.47
CA ILE A 92 -10.57 -5.24 -1.26
C ILE A 92 -9.35 -5.36 -2.20
N VAL A 93 -8.24 -5.89 -1.70
CA VAL A 93 -7.00 -6.03 -2.47
C VAL A 93 -7.10 -7.03 -3.62
N SER A 94 -8.01 -8.02 -3.57
CA SER A 94 -8.29 -8.91 -4.70
C SER A 94 -8.81 -8.18 -5.95
N ASN A 95 -9.31 -6.94 -5.78
CA ASN A 95 -9.80 -6.10 -6.87
C ASN A 95 -8.74 -5.12 -7.39
N VAL A 96 -7.52 -5.14 -6.84
CA VAL A 96 -6.43 -4.27 -7.31
C VAL A 96 -6.03 -4.73 -8.71
N PRO A 97 -6.11 -3.85 -9.72
CA PRO A 97 -5.66 -4.18 -11.06
C PRO A 97 -4.16 -4.47 -11.06
N GLN A 98 -3.78 -5.58 -11.68
CA GLN A 98 -2.37 -5.91 -11.93
C GLN A 98 -1.75 -4.78 -12.77
N GLY A 99 -0.49 -4.45 -12.49
CA GLY A 99 0.21 -3.32 -13.12
C GLY A 99 0.07 -2.01 -12.36
N THR A 100 -0.64 -1.99 -11.23
CA THR A 100 -0.82 -0.78 -10.43
C THR A 100 0.51 -0.38 -9.79
N GLY A 101 1.02 0.81 -10.10
CA GLY A 101 2.17 1.38 -9.40
C GLY A 101 1.77 2.01 -8.07
N LEU A 102 0.89 3.00 -8.13
CA LEU A 102 0.35 3.72 -6.97
C LEU A 102 -1.17 3.84 -7.12
N MET A 103 -1.91 3.50 -6.08
CA MET A 103 -3.36 3.73 -6.01
C MET A 103 -3.73 4.55 -4.78
N VAL A 104 -4.53 5.59 -5.00
CA VAL A 104 -5.09 6.42 -3.93
C VAL A 104 -6.60 6.30 -3.98
N MET A 105 -7.21 5.82 -2.90
CA MET A 105 -8.66 5.66 -2.79
C MET A 105 -9.18 6.48 -1.61
N ALA A 106 -9.79 7.61 -1.93
CA ALA A 106 -10.42 8.52 -0.96
C ALA A 106 -9.50 9.09 0.14
N GLY A 107 -8.17 9.00 -0.01
CA GLY A 107 -7.21 9.70 0.84
C GLY A 107 -7.16 11.20 0.53
N ASP A 108 -7.12 12.04 1.57
CA ASP A 108 -7.08 13.50 1.45
C ASP A 108 -5.67 14.07 1.70
N ARG A 109 -5.35 15.20 1.07
CA ARG A 109 -4.06 15.91 1.19
C ARG A 109 -2.83 15.00 0.99
N LEU A 110 -2.91 14.08 0.02
CA LEU A 110 -1.79 13.21 -0.35
C LEU A 110 -0.73 14.00 -1.14
N LYS A 111 0.55 13.73 -0.86
CA LYS A 111 1.69 14.43 -1.48
C LYS A 111 2.78 13.48 -1.93
#